data_AF-A0A3D4AUH5-F1
#
_entry.id   AF-A0A3D4AUH5-F1
#
_cell.length_a   1.000
_cell.length_b   1.000
_cell.length_c   1.000
_cell.angle_alpha   90.00
_cell.angle_beta   90.00
_cell.angle_gamma   90.00
#
_symmetry.space_group_name_H-M   'P 1'
#
loop_
_entity.id
_entity.type
_entity.pdbx_description
1 polymer ?
#
loop_
_entity_poly.entity_id
_entity_poly.type
_entity_poly.pdbx_seq_one_letter_code
_entity_poly.pdbx_strand_id
1 'polypeptide(L)'
;MSTIRQQDFIDSIEDALQYISFYHPLDFVQALEKAYNKEQSKAAKDAIAQILINSRMSAEGKRPLCQDTGIITCFVKVGMDVNWDKTDLTVQQMVDEGTRRAYLNPDNPLRASIVADPAGTRKNTKDNTPSVVHIDLVAGDKVEVMVAAKGGGSENKSKMVMLNPSDDVAEWVEKTLPTMGAGWCPPGMLGIGIGGTAEKAAVMAKESLMDPVDIHELIERGAETTEEKLRLEIFERANKLGIGAQGL
;
A
#
# COMPACT_ATOMS: atom_id res chain seq x y z
N MET A 1 21.44 -14.76 -18.64
CA MET A 1 21.22 -13.35 -18.99
C MET A 1 19.87 -13.25 -19.65
N SER A 2 18.92 -12.67 -18.96
CA SER A 2 17.57 -12.43 -19.48
C SER A 2 17.48 -10.99 -19.95
N THR A 3 17.00 -10.79 -21.17
CA THR A 3 16.79 -9.45 -21.73
C THR A 3 15.37 -9.00 -21.43
N ILE A 4 15.23 -7.96 -20.62
CA ILE A 4 13.94 -7.33 -20.34
C ILE A 4 13.71 -6.20 -21.34
N ARG A 5 12.57 -6.22 -22.01
CA ARG A 5 12.20 -5.15 -22.94
C ARG A 5 11.69 -3.96 -22.15
N GLN A 6 12.24 -2.78 -22.45
CA GLN A 6 11.79 -1.50 -21.87
C GLN A 6 10.28 -1.30 -22.04
N GLN A 7 9.74 -1.70 -23.19
CA GLN A 7 8.31 -1.57 -23.46
C GLN A 7 7.46 -2.49 -22.58
N ASP A 8 7.84 -3.77 -22.45
CA ASP A 8 7.11 -4.74 -21.62
C ASP A 8 7.10 -4.32 -20.14
N PHE A 9 8.19 -3.71 -19.64
CA PHE A 9 8.24 -3.17 -18.28
C PHE A 9 7.27 -1.99 -18.10
N ILE A 10 7.27 -1.02 -19.02
CA ILE A 10 6.38 0.14 -18.99
C ILE A 10 4.92 -0.30 -19.03
N ASP A 11 4.58 -1.21 -19.93
CA ASP A 11 3.21 -1.73 -20.09
C ASP A 11 2.77 -2.49 -18.83
N SER A 12 3.68 -3.25 -18.20
CA SER A 12 3.39 -3.94 -16.93
C SER A 12 3.07 -2.96 -15.78
N ILE A 13 3.74 -1.81 -15.72
CA ILE A 13 3.43 -0.76 -14.73
C ILE A 13 2.06 -0.14 -15.01
N GLU A 14 1.77 0.18 -16.28
CA GLU A 14 0.48 0.73 -16.68
C GLU A 14 -0.67 -0.22 -16.30
N ASP A 15 -0.56 -1.48 -16.73
CA ASP A 15 -1.56 -2.52 -16.50
C ASP A 15 -1.76 -2.79 -15.01
N ALA A 16 -0.68 -2.84 -14.22
CA ALA A 16 -0.76 -3.04 -12.78
C ALA A 16 -1.51 -1.88 -12.10
N LEU A 17 -1.19 -0.63 -12.45
CA LEU A 17 -1.85 0.55 -11.89
C LEU A 17 -3.33 0.64 -12.27
N GLN A 18 -3.65 0.29 -13.52
CA GLN A 18 -5.03 0.17 -13.97
C GLN A 18 -5.77 -0.91 -13.20
N TYR A 19 -5.18 -2.09 -13.05
CA TYR A 19 -5.76 -3.21 -12.31
C TYR A 19 -6.05 -2.88 -10.84
N ILE A 20 -5.07 -2.36 -10.10
CA ILE A 20 -5.24 -2.04 -8.67
C ILE A 20 -6.15 -0.83 -8.43
N SER A 21 -6.45 -0.04 -9.47
CA SER A 21 -7.36 1.09 -9.31
C SER A 21 -8.78 0.66 -8.99
N PHE A 22 -9.23 -0.50 -9.49
CA PHE A 22 -10.61 -0.99 -9.32
C PHE A 22 -10.74 -2.40 -8.73
N TYR A 23 -9.64 -3.12 -8.49
CA TYR A 23 -9.64 -4.38 -7.75
C TYR A 23 -8.93 -4.27 -6.41
N HIS A 24 -9.62 -4.65 -5.34
CA HIS A 24 -8.94 -5.07 -4.11
C HIS A 24 -8.37 -6.49 -4.27
N PRO A 25 -7.27 -6.82 -3.57
CA PRO A 25 -6.77 -8.19 -3.52
C PRO A 25 -7.75 -9.09 -2.75
N LEU A 26 -7.75 -10.38 -3.08
CA LEU A 26 -8.73 -11.34 -2.57
C LEU A 26 -8.65 -11.51 -1.05
N ASP A 27 -7.45 -11.54 -0.51
CA ASP A 27 -7.17 -11.67 0.93
C ASP A 27 -7.74 -10.49 1.73
N PHE A 28 -7.64 -9.26 1.22
CA PHE A 28 -8.28 -8.08 1.81
C PHE A 28 -9.81 -8.21 1.85
N VAL A 29 -10.42 -8.64 0.75
CA VAL A 29 -11.88 -8.84 0.69
C VAL A 29 -12.33 -9.94 1.67
N GLN A 30 -11.60 -11.05 1.74
CA GLN A 30 -11.88 -12.15 2.67
C GLN A 30 -11.69 -11.72 4.14
N ALA A 31 -10.66 -10.94 4.44
CA ALA A 31 -10.45 -10.39 5.77
C ALA A 31 -11.58 -9.44 6.19
N LEU A 32 -12.02 -8.56 5.28
CA LEU A 32 -13.18 -7.68 5.53
C LEU A 32 -14.48 -8.44 5.70
N GLU A 33 -14.71 -9.51 4.93
CA GLU A 33 -15.89 -10.37 5.12
C GLU A 33 -15.87 -11.06 6.49
N LYS A 34 -14.72 -11.61 6.90
CA LYS A 34 -14.53 -12.19 8.24
C LYS A 34 -14.79 -11.13 9.32
N ALA A 35 -14.30 -9.90 9.15
CA ALA A 35 -14.56 -8.79 10.06
C ALA A 35 -16.04 -8.40 10.11
N TYR A 36 -16.71 -8.28 8.97
CA TYR A 36 -18.15 -7.98 8.87
C TYR A 36 -19.02 -8.99 9.65
N ASN A 37 -18.67 -10.27 9.54
CA ASN A 37 -19.40 -11.33 10.22
C ASN A 37 -19.18 -11.34 11.75
N LYS A 38 -18.03 -10.83 12.22
CA LYS A 38 -17.69 -10.71 13.64
C LYS A 38 -18.10 -9.38 14.27
N GLU A 39 -18.28 -8.33 13.48
CA GLU A 39 -18.60 -6.99 13.96
C GLU A 39 -19.97 -6.93 14.69
N GLN A 40 -19.96 -6.31 15.86
CA GLN A 40 -21.11 -6.19 16.76
C GLN A 40 -21.75 -4.80 16.68
N SER A 41 -20.96 -3.74 16.45
CA SER A 41 -21.48 -2.38 16.24
C SER A 41 -22.20 -2.33 14.89
N LYS A 42 -23.50 -1.98 14.93
CA LYS A 42 -24.30 -1.86 13.71
C LYS A 42 -23.71 -0.80 12.75
N ALA A 43 -23.23 0.32 13.29
CA ALA A 43 -22.64 1.39 12.49
C ALA A 43 -21.32 0.96 11.83
N ALA A 44 -20.41 0.33 12.60
CA ALA A 44 -19.18 -0.22 12.07
C ALA A 44 -19.44 -1.30 11.01
N LYS A 45 -20.41 -2.18 11.26
CA LYS A 45 -20.81 -3.25 10.33
C LYS A 45 -21.33 -2.69 9.00
N ASP A 46 -22.13 -1.63 9.06
CA ASP A 46 -22.64 -0.94 7.87
C ASP A 46 -21.49 -0.23 7.11
N ALA A 47 -20.51 0.33 7.81
CA ALA A 47 -19.30 0.89 7.20
C ALA A 47 -18.46 -0.17 6.46
N ILE A 48 -18.27 -1.36 7.05
CA ILE A 48 -17.58 -2.47 6.38
C ILE A 48 -18.38 -2.94 5.16
N ALA A 49 -19.71 -3.04 5.26
CA ALA A 49 -20.55 -3.39 4.13
C ALA A 49 -20.42 -2.40 2.96
N GLN A 50 -20.33 -1.10 3.24
CA GLN A 50 -20.11 -0.09 2.22
C GLN A 50 -18.78 -0.31 1.47
N ILE A 51 -17.71 -0.68 2.18
CA ILE A 51 -16.42 -1.00 1.55
C ILE A 51 -16.53 -2.22 0.63
N LEU A 52 -17.19 -3.30 1.09
CA LEU A 52 -17.40 -4.51 0.30
C LEU A 52 -18.27 -4.26 -0.94
N ILE A 53 -19.35 -3.49 -0.79
CA ILE A 53 -20.23 -3.08 -1.90
C ILE A 53 -19.44 -2.23 -2.90
N ASN A 54 -18.68 -1.25 -2.43
CA ASN A 54 -17.83 -0.41 -3.28
C ASN A 54 -16.80 -1.25 -4.03
N SER A 55 -16.14 -2.20 -3.35
CA SER A 55 -15.18 -3.12 -3.96
C SER A 55 -15.80 -3.89 -5.12
N ARG A 56 -17.01 -4.42 -4.94
CA ARG A 56 -17.74 -5.14 -5.99
C ARG A 56 -18.14 -4.20 -7.14
N MET A 57 -18.70 -3.03 -6.83
CA MET A 57 -19.14 -2.07 -7.83
C MET A 57 -17.97 -1.53 -8.67
N SER A 58 -16.81 -1.29 -8.06
CA SER A 58 -15.58 -0.89 -8.75
C SER A 58 -15.10 -1.98 -9.69
N ALA A 59 -15.05 -3.23 -9.25
CA ALA A 59 -14.66 -4.38 -10.07
C ALA A 59 -15.58 -4.58 -11.28
N GLU A 60 -16.91 -4.56 -11.07
CA GLU A 60 -17.91 -4.72 -12.14
C GLU A 60 -17.91 -3.51 -13.10
N GLY A 61 -17.78 -2.30 -12.56
CA GLY A 61 -17.89 -1.05 -13.30
C GLY A 61 -16.58 -0.56 -13.91
N LYS A 62 -15.44 -1.19 -13.60
CA LYS A 62 -14.08 -0.73 -13.91
C LYS A 62 -13.89 0.75 -13.54
N ARG A 63 -14.23 1.09 -12.31
CA ARG A 63 -14.14 2.46 -11.76
C ARG A 63 -13.23 2.50 -10.54
N PRO A 64 -12.44 3.56 -10.35
CA PRO A 64 -11.54 3.64 -9.23
C PRO A 64 -12.25 3.43 -7.88
N LEU A 65 -11.63 2.65 -7.00
CA LEU A 65 -12.12 2.33 -5.66
C LEU A 65 -12.30 3.58 -4.79
N CYS A 66 -11.51 4.60 -5.04
CA CYS A 66 -11.46 5.83 -4.25
C CYS A 66 -11.30 7.03 -5.20
N GLN A 67 -11.85 8.19 -4.81
CA GLN A 67 -11.59 9.45 -5.50
C GLN A 67 -10.11 9.83 -5.47
N ASP A 68 -9.38 9.38 -4.45
CA ASP A 68 -7.94 9.50 -4.34
C ASP A 68 -7.27 8.26 -4.92
N THR A 69 -6.87 8.35 -6.18
CA THR A 69 -6.17 7.27 -6.88
C THR A 69 -4.69 7.18 -6.50
N GLY A 70 -4.23 7.99 -5.53
CA GLY A 70 -2.97 7.78 -4.81
C GLY A 70 -1.71 8.33 -5.49
N ILE A 71 -0.64 8.33 -4.69
CA ILE A 71 0.75 8.61 -5.07
C ILE A 71 1.40 7.26 -5.38
N ILE A 72 2.01 7.13 -6.56
CA ILE A 72 2.59 5.86 -6.96
C ILE A 72 3.91 5.63 -6.24
N THR A 73 3.99 4.50 -5.53
CA THR A 73 5.20 4.00 -4.90
C THR A 73 5.50 2.62 -5.48
N CYS A 74 6.71 2.42 -6.00
CA CYS A 74 7.16 1.16 -6.57
C CYS A 74 8.40 0.63 -5.84
N PHE A 75 8.40 -0.66 -5.52
CA PHE A 75 9.58 -1.39 -5.08
C PHE A 75 10.02 -2.28 -6.24
N VAL A 76 11.17 -1.97 -6.82
CA VAL A 76 11.72 -2.64 -8.00
C VAL A 76 12.97 -3.39 -7.61
N LYS A 77 12.94 -4.72 -7.71
CA LYS A 77 14.12 -5.57 -7.56
C LYS A 77 14.64 -5.93 -8.94
N VAL A 78 15.88 -5.58 -9.23
CA VAL A 78 16.53 -5.87 -10.51
C VAL A 78 17.62 -6.92 -10.28
N GLY A 79 17.46 -8.06 -10.94
CA GLY A 79 18.46 -9.13 -10.95
C GLY A 79 19.79 -8.66 -11.57
N MET A 80 20.91 -9.00 -10.95
CA MET A 80 22.26 -8.64 -11.42
C MET A 80 22.59 -9.21 -12.82
N ASP A 81 21.89 -10.26 -13.26
CA ASP A 81 22.05 -10.88 -14.59
C ASP A 81 21.04 -10.37 -15.64
N VAL A 82 20.25 -9.34 -15.29
CA VAL A 82 19.30 -8.67 -16.18
C VAL A 82 20.06 -7.75 -17.14
N ASN A 83 19.67 -7.79 -18.41
CA ASN A 83 20.03 -6.78 -19.40
C ASN A 83 18.76 -6.12 -19.93
N TRP A 84 18.80 -4.81 -20.14
CA TRP A 84 17.71 -4.09 -20.81
C TRP A 84 17.95 -4.09 -22.32
N ASP A 85 16.90 -4.24 -23.12
CA ASP A 85 17.02 -4.14 -24.59
C ASP A 85 17.35 -2.72 -25.07
N LYS A 86 17.03 -1.72 -24.25
CA LYS A 86 17.31 -0.29 -24.43
C LYS A 86 17.80 0.32 -23.13
N THR A 87 18.52 1.43 -23.24
CA THR A 87 19.12 2.14 -22.10
C THR A 87 18.91 3.66 -22.20
N ASP A 88 17.93 4.10 -22.99
CA ASP A 88 17.58 5.52 -23.14
C ASP A 88 16.74 6.04 -21.96
N LEU A 89 16.09 5.15 -21.21
CA LEU A 89 15.39 5.45 -19.97
C LEU A 89 16.01 4.72 -18.77
N THR A 90 16.04 5.40 -17.63
CA THR A 90 16.29 4.76 -16.33
C THR A 90 15.05 4.01 -15.84
N VAL A 91 15.21 3.09 -14.88
CA VAL A 91 14.08 2.39 -14.23
C VAL A 91 13.05 3.37 -13.66
N GLN A 92 13.49 4.46 -13.02
CA GLN A 92 12.60 5.53 -12.56
C GLN A 92 11.76 6.11 -13.71
N GLN A 93 12.39 6.45 -14.83
CA GLN A 93 11.69 7.02 -15.98
C GLN A 93 10.74 6.02 -16.64
N MET A 94 11.07 4.73 -16.65
CA MET A 94 10.16 3.68 -17.12
C MET A 94 8.94 3.54 -16.21
N VAL A 95 9.10 3.60 -14.89
CA VAL A 95 7.97 3.61 -13.94
C VAL A 95 7.12 4.87 -14.10
N ASP A 96 7.75 6.04 -14.25
CA ASP A 96 7.04 7.30 -14.47
C ASP A 96 6.27 7.32 -15.79
N GLU A 97 6.80 6.69 -16.83
CA GLU A 97 6.10 6.56 -18.10
C GLU A 97 4.89 5.62 -17.99
N GLY A 98 5.02 4.46 -17.35
CA GLY A 98 3.89 3.57 -17.09
C GLY A 98 2.82 4.23 -16.21
N THR A 99 3.26 5.01 -15.21
CA THR A 99 2.36 5.80 -14.36
C THR A 99 1.62 6.87 -15.15
N ARG A 100 2.31 7.64 -15.98
CA ARG A 100 1.69 8.65 -16.86
C ARG A 100 0.63 8.01 -17.75
N ARG A 101 0.94 6.88 -18.39
CA ARG A 101 0.00 6.18 -19.27
C ARG A 101 -1.21 5.67 -18.50
N ALA A 102 -1.02 5.04 -17.35
CA ALA A 102 -2.12 4.60 -16.49
C ALA A 102 -3.05 5.76 -16.11
N TYR A 103 -2.50 6.91 -15.71
CA TYR A 103 -3.34 8.02 -15.25
C TYR A 103 -4.06 8.76 -16.39
N LEU A 104 -3.44 8.79 -17.58
CA LEU A 104 -4.01 9.39 -18.78
C LEU A 104 -4.79 8.40 -19.64
N ASN A 105 -4.99 7.16 -19.17
CA ASN A 105 -5.67 6.12 -19.92
C ASN A 105 -7.11 6.58 -20.26
N PRO A 106 -7.49 6.62 -21.55
CA PRO A 106 -8.78 7.16 -21.98
C PRO A 106 -9.98 6.30 -21.54
N ASP A 107 -9.76 5.00 -21.32
CA ASP A 107 -10.81 4.05 -20.95
C ASP A 107 -11.10 4.07 -19.43
N ASN A 108 -10.11 4.44 -18.62
CA ASN A 108 -10.24 4.60 -17.17
C ASN A 108 -9.29 5.68 -16.64
N PRO A 109 -9.64 6.96 -16.81
CA PRO A 109 -8.80 8.07 -16.38
C PRO A 109 -8.75 8.14 -14.85
N LEU A 110 -7.55 8.28 -14.31
CA LEU A 110 -7.30 8.39 -12.86
C LEU A 110 -7.05 9.84 -12.44
N ARG A 111 -7.13 10.12 -11.13
CA ARG A 111 -6.96 11.48 -10.61
C ARG A 111 -5.49 11.81 -10.35
N ALA A 112 -4.91 12.69 -11.16
CA ALA A 112 -3.59 13.26 -10.87
C ALA A 112 -3.59 14.13 -9.60
N SER A 113 -2.83 13.72 -8.59
CA SER A 113 -2.73 14.35 -7.27
C SER A 113 -1.35 14.98 -7.00
N ILE A 114 -0.34 14.70 -7.83
CA ILE A 114 1.01 15.26 -7.67
C ILE A 114 1.09 16.72 -8.12
N VAL A 115 1.87 17.51 -7.39
CA VAL A 115 2.19 18.90 -7.69
C VAL A 115 3.68 19.06 -8.00
N ALA A 116 4.00 19.81 -9.04
CA ALA A 116 5.32 20.35 -9.29
C ALA A 116 5.61 21.51 -8.34
N ASP A 117 6.89 21.67 -7.96
CA ASP A 117 7.35 22.74 -7.07
C ASP A 117 6.57 22.78 -5.74
N PRO A 118 6.72 21.76 -4.87
CA PRO A 118 5.95 21.63 -3.64
C PRO A 118 6.20 22.77 -2.63
N ALA A 119 7.39 23.39 -2.69
CA ALA A 119 7.75 24.53 -1.85
C ALA A 119 7.27 25.89 -2.42
N GLY A 120 6.89 25.95 -3.70
CA GLY A 120 6.49 27.17 -4.38
C GLY A 120 5.07 27.11 -4.94
N THR A 121 4.94 27.12 -6.26
CA THR A 121 3.67 27.35 -6.96
C THR A 121 2.69 26.17 -6.91
N ARG A 122 3.16 24.96 -6.59
CA ARG A 122 2.34 23.75 -6.41
C ARG A 122 1.40 23.46 -7.58
N LYS A 123 1.87 23.69 -8.82
CA LYS A 123 1.07 23.40 -10.02
C LYS A 123 0.93 21.88 -10.17
N ASN A 124 -0.30 21.39 -10.32
CA ASN A 124 -0.55 19.97 -10.53
C ASN A 124 0.13 19.47 -11.83
N THR A 125 0.76 18.30 -11.79
CA THR A 125 1.52 17.73 -12.93
C THR A 125 0.63 17.15 -14.02
N LYS A 126 -0.65 16.93 -13.74
CA LYS A 126 -1.70 16.42 -14.64
C LYS A 126 -1.52 14.97 -15.10
N ASP A 127 -0.40 14.34 -14.79
CA ASP A 127 -0.10 12.94 -15.12
C ASP A 127 0.27 12.08 -13.89
N ASN A 128 0.20 12.67 -12.68
CA ASN A 128 0.54 12.03 -11.41
C ASN A 128 2.01 11.60 -11.24
N THR A 129 2.90 12.08 -12.11
CA THR A 129 4.35 11.89 -11.97
C THR A 129 4.98 13.05 -11.19
N PRO A 130 6.17 12.88 -10.58
CA PRO A 130 6.96 11.65 -10.48
C PRO A 130 6.42 10.66 -9.44
N SER A 131 6.70 9.38 -9.68
CA SER A 131 6.48 8.26 -8.76
C SER A 131 7.65 8.15 -7.77
N VAL A 132 7.40 7.54 -6.61
CA VAL A 132 8.45 7.17 -5.65
C VAL A 132 8.96 5.77 -5.99
N VAL A 133 10.21 5.64 -6.44
CA VAL A 133 10.77 4.34 -6.86
C VAL A 133 11.94 3.95 -5.97
N HIS A 134 11.79 2.82 -5.28
CA HIS A 134 12.84 2.15 -4.55
C HIS A 134 13.43 1.06 -5.45
N ILE A 135 14.75 1.05 -5.63
CA ILE A 135 15.44 0.10 -6.51
C ILE A 135 16.46 -0.67 -5.70
N ASP A 136 16.30 -2.00 -5.67
CA ASP A 136 17.25 -2.93 -5.07
C ASP A 136 17.87 -3.81 -6.16
N LEU A 137 19.19 -3.99 -6.10
CA LEU A 137 19.90 -4.97 -6.92
C LEU A 137 19.94 -6.32 -6.18
N VAL A 138 19.46 -7.37 -6.84
CA VAL A 138 19.35 -8.72 -6.25
C VAL A 138 20.02 -9.77 -7.13
N ALA A 139 20.33 -10.94 -6.58
CA ALA A 139 20.85 -12.04 -7.39
C ALA A 139 19.79 -12.56 -8.38
N GLY A 140 20.22 -13.09 -9.53
CA GLY A 140 19.36 -13.71 -10.55
C GLY A 140 19.12 -12.81 -11.76
N ASP A 141 18.19 -13.24 -12.62
CA ASP A 141 17.98 -12.69 -13.96
C ASP A 141 16.55 -12.17 -14.19
N LYS A 142 15.82 -11.87 -13.10
CA LYS A 142 14.45 -11.37 -13.15
C LYS A 142 14.35 -9.93 -12.67
N VAL A 143 13.27 -9.27 -13.09
CA VAL A 143 12.82 -8.02 -12.50
C VAL A 143 11.51 -8.30 -11.78
N GLU A 144 11.43 -7.94 -10.51
CA GLU A 144 10.21 -8.01 -9.70
C GLU A 144 9.77 -6.59 -9.37
N VAL A 145 8.48 -6.31 -9.52
CA VAL A 145 7.92 -5.00 -9.18
C VAL A 145 6.71 -5.19 -8.29
N MET A 146 6.72 -4.50 -7.15
CA MET A 146 5.53 -4.29 -6.33
C MET A 146 5.09 -2.83 -6.49
N VAL A 147 3.82 -2.61 -6.81
CA VAL A 147 3.25 -1.29 -7.08
C VAL A 147 2.17 -0.98 -6.05
N ALA A 148 2.23 0.21 -5.46
CA ALA A 148 1.23 0.72 -4.54
C ALA A 148 0.72 2.10 -4.99
N ALA A 149 -0.61 2.24 -5.08
CA ALA A 149 -1.30 3.51 -5.25
C ALA A 149 -1.66 4.10 -3.88
N LYS A 150 -0.73 4.84 -3.27
CA LYS A 150 -0.85 5.25 -1.87
C LYS A 150 -1.69 6.53 -1.70
N GLY A 151 -2.91 6.39 -1.20
CA GLY A 151 -3.80 7.52 -0.93
C GLY A 151 -3.20 8.49 0.10
N GLY A 152 -3.29 9.79 -0.18
CA GLY A 152 -2.71 10.86 0.65
C GLY A 152 -3.30 10.91 2.07
N GLY A 153 -4.57 10.53 2.23
CA GLY A 153 -5.20 10.41 3.55
C GLY A 153 -4.47 9.41 4.45
N SER A 154 -4.11 8.25 3.91
CA SER A 154 -3.35 7.23 4.64
C SER A 154 -1.87 7.58 4.79
N GLU A 155 -1.25 8.20 3.77
CA GLU A 155 0.14 8.66 3.83
C GLU A 155 0.36 9.67 4.96
N ASN A 156 -0.57 10.62 5.12
CA ASN A 156 -0.55 11.63 6.19
C ASN A 156 -0.65 11.05 7.61
N LYS A 157 -1.02 9.77 7.75
CA LYS A 157 -1.07 9.07 9.05
C LYS A 157 0.18 8.26 9.37
N SER A 158 1.22 8.35 8.54
CA SER A 158 2.52 7.76 8.85
C SER A 158 3.09 8.35 10.14
N LYS A 159 3.59 7.49 11.04
CA LYS A 159 4.17 7.85 12.33
C LYS A 159 5.55 7.22 12.47
N MET A 160 6.42 7.89 13.21
CA MET A 160 7.77 7.43 13.47
C MET A 160 8.15 7.78 14.91
N VAL A 161 8.90 6.90 15.56
CA VAL A 161 9.44 7.08 16.90
C VAL A 161 10.81 6.40 16.99
N MET A 162 11.68 6.93 17.84
CA MET A 162 12.93 6.27 18.22
C MET A 162 12.71 5.62 19.59
N LEU A 163 12.51 4.30 19.60
CA LEU A 163 12.32 3.53 20.83
C LEU A 163 13.67 3.14 21.44
N ASN A 164 13.74 3.09 22.76
CA ASN A 164 14.83 2.43 23.45
C ASN A 164 14.72 0.90 23.28
N PRO A 165 15.82 0.14 23.41
CA PRO A 165 15.78 -1.32 23.29
C PRO A 165 14.82 -2.03 24.26
N SER A 166 14.47 -1.38 25.37
CA SER A 166 13.55 -1.91 26.40
C SER A 166 12.09 -1.51 26.18
N ASP A 167 11.78 -0.62 25.24
CA ASP A 167 10.43 -0.11 25.05
C ASP A 167 9.55 -1.14 24.32
N ASP A 168 8.27 -1.17 24.65
CA ASP A 168 7.28 -2.06 24.05
C ASP A 168 6.72 -1.45 22.75
N VAL A 169 6.98 -2.11 21.63
CA VAL A 169 6.49 -1.71 20.30
C VAL A 169 4.97 -1.75 20.24
N ALA A 170 4.34 -2.78 20.81
CA ALA A 170 2.89 -2.93 20.77
C ALA A 170 2.20 -1.85 21.60
N GLU A 171 2.78 -1.47 22.75
CA GLU A 171 2.32 -0.34 23.56
C GLU A 171 2.41 0.98 22.80
N TRP A 172 3.50 1.21 22.06
CA TRP A 172 3.62 2.41 21.23
C TRP A 172 2.54 2.46 20.14
N VAL A 173 2.29 1.34 19.45
CA VAL A 173 1.22 1.26 18.43
C VAL A 173 -0.15 1.53 19.05
N GLU A 174 -0.45 0.89 20.19
CA GLU A 174 -1.70 1.06 20.94
C GLU A 174 -1.94 2.53 21.31
N LYS A 175 -0.93 3.23 21.83
CA LYS A 175 -1.03 4.66 22.17
C LYS A 175 -1.14 5.56 20.94
N THR A 176 -0.57 5.14 19.82
CA THR A 176 -0.50 5.95 18.60
C THR A 176 -1.80 5.90 17.79
N LEU A 177 -2.45 4.73 17.72
CA LEU A 177 -3.65 4.52 16.89
C LEU A 177 -4.76 5.55 17.12
N PRO A 178 -5.15 5.89 18.37
CA PRO A 178 -6.19 6.90 18.60
C PRO A 178 -5.85 8.28 18.02
N THR A 179 -4.56 8.63 17.96
CA THR A 179 -4.09 9.94 17.43
C THR A 179 -4.25 10.05 15.91
N MET A 180 -4.41 8.93 15.20
CA MET A 180 -4.58 8.92 13.75
C MET A 180 -6.01 9.34 13.34
N GLY A 181 -6.99 9.16 14.23
CA GLY A 181 -8.42 9.37 13.93
C GLY A 181 -8.90 8.50 12.76
N ALA A 182 -10.05 8.83 12.19
CA ALA A 182 -10.66 8.07 11.10
C ALA A 182 -10.25 8.52 9.68
N GLY A 183 -9.38 9.54 9.56
CA GLY A 183 -9.04 10.19 8.27
C GLY A 183 -8.22 9.34 7.28
N TRP A 184 -7.92 8.09 7.63
CA TRP A 184 -7.28 7.09 6.76
C TRP A 184 -8.24 5.94 6.39
N CYS A 185 -9.53 6.10 6.70
CA CYS A 185 -10.61 5.19 6.35
C CYS A 185 -10.46 3.75 6.88
N PRO A 186 -10.30 3.53 8.21
CA PRO A 186 -10.29 2.17 8.77
C PRO A 186 -11.62 1.44 8.51
N PRO A 187 -11.65 0.10 8.49
CA PRO A 187 -10.53 -0.81 8.75
C PRO A 187 -9.53 -0.86 7.60
N GLY A 188 -8.25 -1.00 7.94
CA GLY A 188 -7.16 -1.08 6.97
C GLY A 188 -5.95 -1.80 7.56
N MET A 189 -4.86 -1.82 6.80
CA MET A 189 -3.62 -2.49 7.19
C MET A 189 -2.69 -1.54 7.94
N LEU A 190 -2.01 -2.05 8.97
CA LEU A 190 -0.95 -1.35 9.68
C LEU A 190 0.41 -1.86 9.18
N GLY A 191 1.13 -1.01 8.45
CA GLY A 191 2.51 -1.28 8.04
C GLY A 191 3.46 -0.85 9.14
N ILE A 192 4.29 -1.76 9.64
CA ILE A 192 5.18 -1.51 10.78
C ILE A 192 6.60 -1.93 10.40
N GLY A 193 7.50 -0.96 10.36
CA GLY A 193 8.93 -1.20 10.13
C GLY A 193 9.71 -1.00 11.44
N ILE A 194 10.45 -2.02 11.85
CA ILE A 194 11.21 -2.02 13.13
C ILE A 194 12.69 -2.19 12.82
N GLY A 195 13.52 -1.28 13.35
CA GLY A 195 14.97 -1.32 13.21
C GLY A 195 15.51 -0.57 11.98
N GLY A 196 16.83 -0.68 11.77
CA GLY A 196 17.54 0.15 10.81
C GLY A 196 17.62 1.62 11.24
N THR A 197 18.00 2.47 10.29
CA THR A 197 17.90 3.93 10.41
C THR A 197 16.46 4.39 10.11
N ALA A 198 16.16 5.66 10.40
CA ALA A 198 14.81 6.22 10.27
C ALA A 198 14.22 6.00 8.86
N GLU A 199 15.01 6.25 7.82
CA GLU A 199 14.62 6.05 6.43
C GLU A 199 14.36 4.58 6.10
N LYS A 200 15.18 3.65 6.61
CA LYS A 200 14.97 2.22 6.35
C LYS A 200 13.73 1.71 7.07
N ALA A 201 13.48 2.15 8.31
CA ALA A 201 12.26 1.81 9.04
C ALA A 201 11.00 2.26 8.28
N ALA A 202 10.99 3.49 7.74
CA ALA A 202 9.88 4.00 6.96
C ALA A 202 9.65 3.21 5.67
N VAL A 203 10.72 2.83 4.97
CA VAL A 203 10.64 1.99 3.77
C VAL A 203 10.09 0.60 4.10
N MET A 204 10.62 -0.08 5.12
CA MET A 204 10.12 -1.39 5.56
C MET A 204 8.65 -1.36 6.01
N ALA A 205 8.22 -0.26 6.65
CA ALA A 205 6.83 -0.08 7.01
C ALA A 205 5.92 0.01 5.77
N LYS A 206 6.40 0.57 4.65
CA LYS A 206 5.66 0.59 3.38
C LYS A 206 5.73 -0.75 2.65
N GLU A 207 6.88 -1.42 2.67
CA GLU A 207 7.07 -2.75 2.06
C GLU A 207 6.16 -3.79 2.71
N SER A 208 6.03 -3.80 4.04
CA SER A 208 5.16 -4.75 4.76
C SER A 208 3.67 -4.60 4.45
N LEU A 209 3.24 -3.49 3.83
CA LEU A 209 1.86 -3.34 3.34
C LEU A 209 1.60 -4.14 2.05
N MET A 210 2.64 -4.68 1.43
CA MET A 210 2.55 -5.52 0.23
C MET A 210 2.43 -7.01 0.58
N ASP A 211 2.57 -7.37 1.86
CA ASP A 211 2.45 -8.75 2.33
C ASP A 211 0.98 -9.21 2.39
N PRO A 212 0.72 -10.53 2.32
CA PRO A 212 -0.63 -11.06 2.40
C PRO A 212 -1.37 -10.68 3.70
N VAL A 213 -2.68 -10.47 3.58
CA VAL A 213 -3.56 -10.26 4.74
C VAL A 213 -3.94 -11.61 5.34
N ASP A 214 -3.12 -12.12 6.25
CA ASP A 214 -3.20 -13.48 6.80
C ASP A 214 -3.43 -13.56 8.33
N ILE A 215 -3.86 -12.46 8.96
CA ILE A 215 -3.94 -12.39 10.43
C ILE A 215 -4.91 -13.43 11.02
N HIS A 216 -5.96 -13.81 10.28
CA HIS A 216 -6.93 -14.80 10.74
C HIS A 216 -6.37 -16.22 10.66
N GLU A 217 -5.65 -16.53 9.58
CA GLU A 217 -4.91 -17.77 9.37
C GLU A 217 -3.81 -17.90 10.44
N LEU A 218 -3.13 -16.80 10.77
CA LEU A 218 -2.14 -16.76 11.86
C LEU A 218 -2.75 -17.08 13.22
N ILE A 219 -3.94 -16.54 13.52
CA ILE A 219 -4.68 -16.88 14.76
C ILE A 219 -5.02 -18.37 14.81
N GLU A 220 -5.49 -18.94 13.71
CA GLU A 220 -5.90 -20.35 13.64
C GLU A 220 -4.73 -21.32 13.79
N ARG A 221 -3.58 -21.04 13.15
CA ARG A 221 -2.38 -21.90 13.23
C ARG A 221 -1.58 -21.68 14.52
N GLY A 222 -1.68 -20.50 15.12
CA GLY A 222 -0.86 -20.07 16.27
C GLY A 222 0.49 -19.48 15.86
N ALA A 223 0.96 -18.52 16.65
CA ALA A 223 2.24 -17.85 16.42
C ALA A 223 3.44 -18.67 16.92
N GLU A 224 4.44 -18.84 16.05
CA GLU A 224 5.69 -19.54 16.32
C GLU A 224 6.85 -18.56 16.49
N THR A 225 6.89 -17.51 15.66
CA THR A 225 7.99 -16.52 15.67
C THR A 225 7.69 -15.32 16.59
N THR A 226 8.73 -14.58 16.96
CA THR A 226 8.59 -13.33 17.74
C THR A 226 7.76 -12.29 16.99
N GLU A 227 7.95 -12.18 15.69
CA GLU A 227 7.19 -11.26 14.83
C GLU A 227 5.70 -11.63 14.82
N GLU A 228 5.37 -12.91 14.64
CA GLU A 228 3.99 -13.39 14.65
C GLU A 228 3.30 -13.13 15.98
N LYS A 229 4.01 -13.34 17.11
CA LYS A 229 3.49 -13.02 18.44
C LYS A 229 3.20 -11.52 18.57
N LEU A 230 4.09 -10.67 18.07
CA LEU A 230 3.90 -9.22 18.07
C LEU A 230 2.70 -8.80 17.19
N ARG A 231 2.54 -9.41 16.00
CA ARG A 231 1.40 -9.15 15.11
C ARG A 231 0.06 -9.46 15.80
N LEU A 232 -0.03 -10.61 16.48
CA LEU A 232 -1.22 -11.00 17.24
C LEU A 232 -1.48 -10.08 18.43
N GLU A 233 -0.43 -9.72 19.17
CA GLU A 233 -0.53 -8.80 20.30
C GLU A 233 -1.03 -7.41 19.88
N ILE A 234 -0.48 -6.85 18.79
CA ILE A 234 -0.93 -5.58 18.23
C ILE A 234 -2.39 -5.69 17.74
N PHE A 235 -2.74 -6.78 17.05
CA PHE A 235 -4.10 -7.02 16.59
C PHE A 235 -5.09 -7.02 17.75
N GLU A 236 -4.78 -7.74 18.84
CA GLU A 236 -5.64 -7.76 20.03
C GLU A 236 -5.75 -6.39 20.70
N ARG A 237 -4.61 -5.72 20.94
CA ARG A 237 -4.59 -4.40 21.60
C ARG A 237 -5.35 -3.37 20.77
N ALA A 238 -5.15 -3.34 19.45
CA ALA A 238 -5.85 -2.43 18.55
C ALA A 238 -7.38 -2.62 18.57
N ASN A 239 -7.86 -3.87 18.56
CA ASN A 239 -9.30 -4.15 18.63
C ASN A 239 -9.90 -3.80 20.00
N LYS A 240 -9.14 -3.98 21.10
CA LYS A 240 -9.57 -3.60 22.47
C LYS A 240 -9.76 -2.10 22.66
N LEU A 241 -9.16 -1.25 21.82
CA LEU A 241 -9.35 0.21 21.86
C LEU A 241 -10.78 0.65 21.49
N GLY A 242 -11.55 -0.21 20.80
CA GLY A 242 -12.93 0.12 20.41
C GLY A 242 -13.04 1.28 19.43
N ILE A 243 -12.00 1.54 18.62
CA ILE A 243 -12.04 2.58 17.57
C ILE A 243 -13.04 2.19 16.48
N GLY A 244 -13.05 0.91 16.09
CA GLY A 244 -14.00 0.38 15.10
C GLY A 244 -13.79 0.87 13.67
N ALA A 245 -14.65 0.38 12.76
CA ALA A 245 -14.63 0.76 11.36
C ALA A 245 -15.06 2.22 11.19
N GLN A 246 -14.25 3.02 10.49
CA GLN A 246 -14.42 4.46 10.33
C GLN A 246 -14.50 5.28 11.64
N GLY A 247 -14.10 4.70 12.79
CA GLY A 247 -14.26 5.35 14.09
C GLY A 247 -15.65 5.18 14.74
N LEU A 248 -16.39 4.13 14.36
CA LEU A 248 -17.81 3.85 14.73
C LEU A 248 -18.00 2.53 15.48
#